data_AF-A0A142XFQ6-F1
#
_entry.id   AF-A0A142XFQ6-F1
#
_cell.length_a   1.000
_cell.length_b   1.000
_cell.length_c   1.000
_cell.angle_alpha   90.00
_cell.angle_beta   90.00
_cell.angle_gamma   90.00
#
_symmetry.space_group_name_H-M   'P 1'
#
loop_
_entity.id
_entity.type
_entity.pdbx_description
1 polymer ?
#
loop_
_entity_poly.entity_id
_entity_poly.type
_entity_poly.pdbx_seq_one_letter_code
_entity_poly.pdbx_strand_id
1 'polypeptide(L)'
;MNTRILVAGLCLLLVIGCAKRGAKNTAPANNSNNEQARANTPPAVTPVDKKPDEKKAGSGEGAPNWLKDDRFQTKQNPQLPVESGPVGSKPPSPINVGSAPPGGFAAPVPGAQPSGGGKPPVAGVLQPVPVNPPPIAAGGGTPIGAANKIVAMADMREVWVFIENASGASGKMPTAALTYAALVEAKSPAAALVKDGAIILTGSTSRESVWAFEARAYLNGGLVVSQNGVETLTAAELKARLGK
;
A
#
# COMPACT_ATOMS: atom_id res chain seq x y z
N MET A 1 16.75 -32.79 -36.07
CA MET A 1 17.62 -31.59 -35.98
C MET A 1 17.19 -30.84 -34.73
N ASN A 2 18.02 -30.90 -33.68
CA ASN A 2 17.68 -30.49 -32.32
C ASN A 2 18.28 -29.12 -32.01
N THR A 3 17.43 -28.13 -31.75
CA THR A 3 17.87 -26.79 -31.32
C THR A 3 17.39 -26.54 -29.91
N ARG A 4 18.16 -27.03 -28.93
CA ARG A 4 18.08 -26.60 -27.54
C ARG A 4 19.01 -25.40 -27.39
N ILE A 5 18.46 -24.19 -27.44
CA ILE A 5 19.22 -22.97 -27.12
C ILE A 5 19.12 -22.70 -25.63
N LEU A 6 20.32 -22.72 -25.07
CA LEU A 6 20.78 -22.48 -23.73
C LEU A 6 20.71 -20.96 -23.48
N VAL A 7 19.80 -20.51 -22.62
CA VAL A 7 19.84 -19.14 -22.04
C VAL A 7 20.01 -19.28 -20.54
N ALA A 8 21.22 -19.70 -20.17
CA ALA A 8 21.79 -19.53 -18.84
C ALA A 8 22.89 -18.49 -18.99
N GLY A 9 22.75 -17.35 -18.30
CA GLY A 9 23.86 -16.41 -18.13
C GLY A 9 23.55 -14.97 -18.50
N LEU A 10 22.78 -14.28 -17.68
CA LEU A 10 22.97 -12.84 -17.44
C LEU A 10 22.28 -12.40 -16.14
N CYS A 11 22.74 -12.93 -15.01
CA CYS A 11 22.35 -12.44 -13.68
C CYS A 11 23.61 -12.22 -12.82
N LEU A 12 24.50 -11.35 -13.31
CA LEU A 12 25.63 -10.86 -12.55
C LEU A 12 25.83 -9.38 -12.90
N LEU A 13 25.96 -8.57 -11.84
CA LEU A 13 26.29 -7.14 -11.80
C LEU A 13 25.11 -6.16 -11.74
N LEU A 14 24.60 -5.95 -10.52
CA LEU A 14 24.32 -4.59 -10.01
C LEU A 14 24.27 -4.60 -8.47
N VAL A 15 25.41 -4.91 -7.85
CA VAL A 15 25.71 -4.51 -6.48
C VAL A 15 26.52 -3.21 -6.56
N ILE A 16 25.82 -2.08 -6.66
CA ILE A 16 26.43 -0.76 -6.47
C ILE A 16 25.92 -0.24 -5.12
N GLY A 17 26.86 -0.11 -4.19
CA GLY A 17 26.62 0.14 -2.78
C GLY A 17 25.99 1.50 -2.48
N CYS A 18 25.08 1.49 -1.51
CA CYS A 18 24.73 2.69 -0.76
C CYS A 18 25.72 2.85 0.39
N ALA A 19 26.63 3.81 0.20
CA ALA A 19 27.57 4.27 1.21
C ALA A 19 26.84 4.81 2.45
N LYS A 20 27.23 4.27 3.59
CA LYS A 20 26.86 4.69 4.95
C LYS A 20 27.51 6.05 5.25
N ARG A 21 26.77 7.15 5.04
CA ARG A 21 27.14 8.46 5.61
C ARG A 21 26.53 8.60 6.99
N GLY A 22 27.38 8.41 8.00
CA GLY A 22 27.11 8.90 9.34
C GLY A 22 27.25 10.42 9.36
N ALA A 23 26.20 11.11 9.79
CA ALA A 23 26.29 12.48 10.27
C ALA A 23 26.01 12.46 11.77
N LYS A 24 27.08 12.61 12.55
CA LYS A 24 27.01 13.13 13.92
C LYS A 24 26.51 14.56 13.79
N ASN A 25 25.33 14.87 14.33
CA ASN A 25 24.98 16.24 14.69
C ASN A 25 24.39 16.26 16.09
N THR A 26 25.26 16.75 16.96
CA THR A 26 25.10 17.33 18.28
C THR A 26 23.74 17.98 18.53
N ALA A 27 23.22 17.72 19.73
CA ALA A 27 22.08 18.38 20.36
C ALA A 27 22.23 19.92 20.39
N PRO A 28 21.14 20.63 20.73
CA PRO A 28 21.13 21.11 22.10
C PRO A 28 19.92 20.64 22.90
N ALA A 29 20.21 20.30 24.15
CA ALA A 29 19.24 20.16 25.22
C ALA A 29 18.50 21.49 25.40
N ASN A 30 17.18 21.44 25.49
CA ASN A 30 16.48 22.37 26.36
C ASN A 30 15.50 21.61 27.25
N ASN A 31 15.66 21.93 28.52
CA ASN A 31 15.14 21.31 29.71
C ASN A 31 13.95 22.16 30.16
N SER A 32 12.80 21.55 30.49
CA SER A 32 11.87 22.08 31.50
C SER A 32 10.72 21.11 31.74
N ASN A 33 10.78 20.46 32.90
CA ASN A 33 9.70 20.37 33.89
C ASN A 33 8.29 20.03 33.38
N ASN A 34 7.84 18.80 33.65
CA ASN A 34 6.63 18.66 34.45
C ASN A 34 6.66 17.35 35.27
N GLU A 35 7.15 17.49 36.50
CA GLU A 35 6.99 16.54 37.58
C GLU A 35 5.67 16.87 38.28
N GLN A 36 4.63 16.06 38.07
CA GLN A 36 3.53 16.00 39.02
C GLN A 36 2.99 14.58 39.13
N ALA A 37 3.33 14.00 40.28
CA ALA A 37 2.91 12.73 40.81
C ALA A 37 1.41 12.47 40.68
N ARG A 38 1.06 11.19 40.44
CA ARG A 38 0.13 10.49 41.33
C ARG A 38 0.31 8.98 41.23
N ALA A 39 0.70 8.43 42.37
CA ALA A 39 0.72 7.02 42.69
C ALA A 39 -0.66 6.39 42.48
N ASN A 40 -0.68 5.17 41.93
CA ASN A 40 -1.69 4.15 42.22
C ASN A 40 -1.15 2.79 41.78
N THR A 41 -0.49 2.12 42.71
CA THR A 41 -0.12 0.70 42.64
C THR A 41 -1.28 -0.12 43.20
N PRO A 42 -1.72 -1.19 42.51
CA PRO A 42 -2.33 -2.35 43.14
C PRO A 42 -1.50 -3.63 42.92
N PRO A 43 -1.79 -4.71 43.67
CA PRO A 43 -0.77 -5.48 44.38
C PRO A 43 -0.19 -6.68 43.62
N ALA A 44 0.93 -7.15 44.17
CA ALA A 44 1.64 -8.37 43.85
C ALA A 44 0.73 -9.60 43.79
N VAL A 45 0.83 -10.34 42.68
CA VAL A 45 0.30 -11.70 42.55
C VAL A 45 1.49 -12.66 42.60
N THR A 46 1.40 -13.58 43.56
CA THR A 46 2.31 -14.69 43.85
C THR A 46 2.55 -15.62 42.65
N PRO A 47 3.75 -16.23 42.56
CA PRO A 47 4.07 -17.21 41.54
C PRO A 47 3.40 -18.56 41.85
N VAL A 48 2.54 -19.03 40.95
CA VAL A 48 2.03 -20.41 40.96
C VAL A 48 2.93 -21.25 40.07
N ASP A 49 3.75 -22.07 40.71
CA ASP A 49 4.43 -23.24 40.15
C ASP A 49 3.41 -24.18 39.49
N LYS A 50 3.52 -24.37 38.17
CA LYS A 50 2.86 -25.48 37.48
C LYS A 50 3.83 -26.13 36.49
N LYS A 51 4.14 -27.39 36.81
CA LYS A 51 4.99 -28.32 36.07
C LYS A 51 4.67 -28.41 34.57
N PRO A 52 5.67 -28.77 33.75
CA PRO A 52 5.52 -28.96 32.32
C PRO A 52 4.86 -30.32 32.05
N ASP A 53 3.74 -30.31 31.33
CA ASP A 53 3.20 -31.52 30.72
C ASP A 53 3.55 -31.51 29.24
N GLU A 54 4.34 -32.51 28.88
CA GLU A 54 4.83 -32.86 27.58
C GLU A 54 3.65 -33.17 26.64
N LYS A 55 3.37 -32.29 25.66
CA LYS A 55 2.51 -32.67 24.54
C LYS A 55 2.88 -31.99 23.23
N LYS A 56 3.55 -32.81 22.43
CA LYS A 56 3.41 -32.94 20.97
C LYS A 56 3.93 -31.76 20.15
N ALA A 57 5.15 -31.97 19.65
CA ALA A 57 5.68 -31.33 18.44
C ALA A 57 4.64 -31.38 17.31
N GLY A 58 3.97 -30.25 17.10
CA GLY A 58 3.21 -29.94 15.91
C GLY A 58 4.00 -28.89 15.13
N SER A 59 4.52 -29.32 13.99
CA SER A 59 5.38 -28.57 13.07
C SER A 59 4.90 -27.15 12.79
N GLY A 60 5.84 -26.20 12.91
CA GLY A 60 6.12 -25.22 11.86
C GLY A 60 5.16 -24.06 11.69
N GLU A 61 5.60 -22.90 12.19
CA GLU A 61 5.47 -21.56 11.60
C GLU A 61 4.10 -21.19 11.00
N GLY A 62 3.37 -20.40 11.79
CA GLY A 62 2.10 -19.77 11.43
C GLY A 62 2.22 -18.81 10.24
N ALA A 63 2.09 -19.36 9.03
CA ALA A 63 1.54 -18.62 7.92
C ALA A 63 0.07 -18.25 8.27
N PRO A 64 -0.34 -16.98 8.11
CA PRO A 64 -1.70 -16.55 8.42
C PRO A 64 -2.73 -17.34 7.58
N ASN A 65 -3.80 -17.80 8.25
CA ASN A 65 -4.75 -18.82 7.79
C ASN A 65 -5.56 -18.47 6.51
N TRP A 66 -5.39 -17.28 5.94
CA TRP A 66 -6.05 -16.87 4.70
C TRP A 66 -5.45 -17.53 3.45
N LEU A 67 -4.20 -18.01 3.51
CA LEU A 67 -3.56 -18.73 2.41
C LEU A 67 -4.17 -20.14 2.18
N LYS A 68 -4.95 -20.64 3.14
CA LYS A 68 -5.63 -21.94 3.07
C LYS A 68 -7.15 -21.82 2.87
N ASP A 69 -7.71 -20.61 2.78
CA ASP A 69 -9.14 -20.40 2.59
C ASP A 69 -9.51 -20.75 1.13
N ASP A 70 -10.40 -21.74 0.95
CA ASP A 70 -10.84 -22.29 -0.36
C ASP A 70 -11.32 -21.20 -1.34
N ARG A 71 -11.74 -20.04 -0.82
CA ARG A 71 -12.17 -18.90 -1.64
C ARG A 71 -11.04 -18.23 -2.44
N PHE A 72 -9.78 -18.43 -2.05
CA PHE A 72 -8.61 -17.89 -2.76
C PHE A 72 -7.82 -18.95 -3.54
N GLN A 73 -8.17 -20.23 -3.39
CA GLN A 73 -7.67 -21.28 -4.27
C GLN A 73 -8.46 -21.27 -5.57
N THR A 74 -8.18 -20.26 -6.40
CA THR A 74 -8.61 -20.25 -7.80
C THR A 74 -8.07 -21.52 -8.44
N LYS A 75 -8.95 -22.49 -8.71
CA LYS A 75 -8.67 -23.66 -9.54
C LYS A 75 -8.01 -23.18 -10.83
N GLN A 76 -6.68 -23.24 -10.88
CA GLN A 76 -5.92 -23.16 -12.11
C GLN A 76 -6.24 -24.45 -12.88
N ASN A 77 -7.33 -24.45 -13.63
CA ASN A 77 -7.51 -25.36 -14.73
C ASN A 77 -7.52 -24.54 -16.04
N PRO A 78 -6.35 -24.20 -16.59
CA PRO A 78 -6.27 -23.62 -17.92
C PRO A 78 -6.27 -24.76 -18.94
N GLN A 79 -7.45 -25.32 -19.20
CA GLN A 79 -7.64 -26.15 -20.39
C GLN A 79 -8.21 -25.25 -21.49
N LEU A 80 -7.33 -24.46 -22.10
CA LEU A 80 -7.65 -23.72 -23.32
C LEU A 80 -7.69 -24.73 -24.48
N PRO A 81 -8.74 -24.74 -25.32
CA PRO A 81 -8.77 -25.54 -26.52
C PRO A 81 -7.75 -25.01 -27.54
N VAL A 82 -6.88 -25.91 -28.00
CA VAL A 82 -6.02 -25.71 -29.17
C VAL A 82 -6.92 -25.61 -30.39
N GLU A 83 -7.08 -24.39 -30.92
CA GLU A 83 -7.66 -24.15 -32.24
C GLU A 83 -6.51 -23.94 -33.23
N SER A 84 -6.25 -24.97 -34.02
CA SER A 84 -5.26 -24.98 -35.10
C SER A 84 -5.85 -24.32 -36.35
N GLY A 85 -5.58 -23.04 -36.56
CA GLY A 85 -5.90 -22.31 -37.80
C GLY A 85 -4.69 -22.16 -38.74
N PRO A 86 -4.87 -22.26 -40.07
CA PRO A 86 -3.77 -22.22 -41.03
C PRO A 86 -3.19 -20.81 -41.26
N VAL A 87 -1.87 -20.79 -41.38
CA VAL A 87 -0.98 -19.68 -41.69
C VAL A 87 -1.31 -19.04 -43.04
N GLY A 88 -1.88 -17.83 -43.01
CA GLY A 88 -2.00 -16.92 -44.15
C GLY A 88 -0.87 -15.90 -44.15
N SER A 89 0.14 -16.13 -44.99
CA SER A 89 1.28 -15.25 -45.20
C SER A 89 0.88 -13.93 -45.85
N LYS A 90 0.99 -12.81 -45.14
CA LYS A 90 1.07 -11.47 -45.74
C LYS A 90 2.21 -10.68 -45.09
N PRO A 91 3.24 -10.26 -45.84
CA PRO A 91 4.32 -9.46 -45.27
C PRO A 91 3.80 -8.08 -44.84
N PRO A 92 4.19 -7.59 -43.65
CA PRO A 92 3.86 -6.23 -43.22
C PRO A 92 4.65 -5.22 -44.05
N SER A 93 3.94 -4.22 -44.56
CA SER A 93 4.51 -3.04 -45.22
C SER A 93 5.43 -2.26 -44.27
N PRO A 94 6.49 -1.60 -44.77
CA PRO A 94 7.37 -0.79 -43.95
C PRO A 94 6.61 0.40 -43.35
N ILE A 95 6.72 0.55 -42.04
CA ILE A 95 6.19 1.68 -41.26
C ILE A 95 6.92 2.94 -41.72
N ASN A 96 6.16 3.88 -42.28
CA ASN A 96 6.60 5.22 -42.64
C ASN A 96 6.86 6.02 -41.35
N VAL A 97 8.13 6.17 -40.97
CA VAL A 97 8.56 6.95 -39.81
C VAL A 97 8.48 8.43 -40.20
N GLY A 98 7.33 9.03 -39.92
CA GLY A 98 7.10 10.47 -40.08
C GLY A 98 8.11 11.28 -39.27
N SER A 99 8.73 12.25 -39.93
CA SER A 99 9.72 13.17 -39.38
C SER A 99 9.19 13.92 -38.15
N ALA A 100 10.00 13.97 -37.10
CA ALA A 100 9.73 14.76 -35.90
C ALA A 100 9.69 16.27 -36.24
N PRO A 101 8.72 17.04 -35.72
CA PRO A 101 8.74 18.48 -35.85
C PRO A 101 9.87 19.08 -34.99
N PRO A 102 10.65 20.04 -35.51
CA PRO A 102 11.58 20.84 -34.70
C PRO A 102 10.78 21.87 -33.89
N GLY A 103 10.33 21.47 -32.69
CA GLY A 103 9.60 22.33 -31.75
C GLY A 103 10.50 22.81 -30.62
N GLY A 104 10.81 24.11 -30.62
CA GLY A 104 11.82 24.74 -29.79
C GLY A 104 11.59 24.68 -28.27
N PHE A 105 12.70 24.59 -27.55
CA PHE A 105 12.81 24.88 -26.13
C PHE A 105 12.65 26.40 -25.92
N ALA A 106 11.44 26.84 -25.54
CA ALA A 106 11.27 28.17 -24.98
C ALA A 106 11.83 28.18 -23.55
N ALA A 107 12.72 29.12 -23.25
CA ALA A 107 13.26 29.34 -21.92
C ALA A 107 12.15 29.75 -20.93
N PRO A 108 12.22 29.32 -19.66
CA PRO A 108 11.26 29.77 -18.65
C PRO A 108 11.44 31.27 -18.38
N VAL A 109 10.38 32.03 -18.65
CA VAL A 109 10.24 33.42 -18.21
C VAL A 109 10.13 33.48 -16.67
N PRO A 110 10.95 34.30 -15.97
CA PRO A 110 10.82 34.51 -14.53
C PRO A 110 9.49 35.20 -14.21
N GLY A 111 8.54 34.44 -13.67
CA GLY A 111 7.27 34.96 -13.17
C GLY A 111 7.47 35.79 -11.92
N ALA A 112 6.98 37.02 -11.96
CA ALA A 112 6.95 37.97 -10.86
C ALA A 112 6.21 37.42 -9.63
N GLN A 113 6.83 37.61 -8.47
CA GLN A 113 6.32 37.26 -7.15
C GLN A 113 5.29 38.31 -6.69
N PRO A 114 4.02 37.96 -6.45
CA PRO A 114 3.08 38.87 -5.80
C PRO A 114 3.37 38.95 -4.30
N SER A 115 3.93 40.09 -3.87
CA SER A 115 3.95 40.51 -2.47
C SER A 115 2.53 40.83 -2.01
N GLY A 116 1.89 39.88 -1.33
CA GLY A 116 0.58 40.04 -0.70
C GLY A 116 0.66 39.78 0.80
N GLY A 117 1.13 40.78 1.56
CA GLY A 117 1.08 40.78 3.01
C GLY A 117 -0.33 41.10 3.51
N GLY A 118 -1.06 40.08 3.95
CA GLY A 118 -2.33 40.22 4.67
C GLY A 118 -2.31 39.34 5.92
N LYS A 119 -2.22 39.97 7.10
CA LYS A 119 -2.43 39.30 8.40
C LYS A 119 -3.89 38.80 8.47
N PRO A 120 -4.16 37.52 8.76
CA PRO A 120 -5.50 37.10 9.12
C PRO A 120 -5.86 37.60 10.54
N PRO A 121 -7.12 37.98 10.79
CA PRO A 121 -7.60 38.31 12.12
C PRO A 121 -7.66 37.04 13.00
N VAL A 122 -7.23 37.20 14.24
CA VAL A 122 -7.30 36.18 15.31
C VAL A 122 -8.78 35.95 15.64
N ALA A 123 -9.36 34.88 15.06
CA ALA A 123 -10.67 34.37 15.45
C ALA A 123 -10.53 33.33 16.56
N GLY A 124 -11.45 33.40 17.52
CA GLY A 124 -11.33 32.83 18.86
C GLY A 124 -11.17 31.32 18.96
N VAL A 125 -10.60 30.94 20.11
CA VAL A 125 -10.47 29.56 20.60
C VAL A 125 -11.85 28.92 20.71
N LEU A 126 -12.21 28.08 19.72
CA LEU A 126 -13.27 27.11 19.88
C LEU A 126 -12.68 25.90 20.61
N GLN A 127 -13.16 25.66 21.83
CA GLN A 127 -12.84 24.46 22.59
C GLN A 127 -13.28 23.22 21.78
N PRO A 128 -12.46 22.18 21.68
CA PRO A 128 -12.84 20.93 21.02
C PRO A 128 -13.95 20.26 21.84
N VAL A 129 -15.16 20.20 21.28
CA VAL A 129 -16.24 19.38 21.83
C VAL A 129 -15.85 17.91 21.56
N PRO A 130 -15.76 17.05 22.59
CA PRO A 130 -15.50 15.63 22.39
C PRO A 130 -16.71 15.01 21.67
N VAL A 131 -16.57 14.84 20.36
CA VAL A 131 -17.51 14.06 19.53
C VAL A 131 -17.32 12.59 19.90
N ASN A 132 -18.24 12.08 20.71
CA ASN A 132 -18.33 10.67 21.02
C ASN A 132 -18.84 9.95 19.76
N PRO A 133 -18.06 9.09 19.08
CA PRO A 133 -18.51 8.44 17.86
C PRO A 133 -19.69 7.50 18.19
N PRO A 134 -20.73 7.45 17.34
CA PRO A 134 -21.85 6.55 17.55
C PRO A 134 -21.39 5.08 17.48
N PRO A 135 -22.00 4.18 18.28
CA PRO A 135 -21.69 2.75 18.23
C PRO A 135 -22.10 2.20 16.86
N ILE A 136 -21.11 1.83 16.05
CA ILE A 136 -21.31 1.20 14.74
C ILE A 136 -21.77 -0.24 14.99
N ALA A 137 -22.99 -0.54 14.56
CA ALA A 137 -23.59 -1.87 14.62
C ALA A 137 -22.74 -2.89 13.84
N ALA A 138 -22.46 -4.01 14.51
CA ALA A 138 -21.67 -5.12 14.01
C ALA A 138 -22.34 -5.78 12.79
N GLY A 139 -21.78 -5.56 11.60
CA GLY A 139 -22.18 -6.23 10.38
C GLY A 139 -21.00 -6.39 9.44
N GLY A 140 -20.25 -7.49 9.59
CA GLY A 140 -19.22 -7.90 8.64
C GLY A 140 -17.77 -7.74 9.12
N GLY A 141 -17.37 -8.60 10.07
CA GLY A 141 -16.06 -9.29 10.11
C GLY A 141 -14.76 -8.55 9.76
N THR A 142 -14.64 -7.24 9.97
CA THR A 142 -13.35 -6.57 9.93
C THR A 142 -12.70 -6.70 11.31
N PRO A 143 -11.45 -7.16 11.42
CA PRO A 143 -10.77 -7.32 12.71
C PRO A 143 -10.66 -5.96 13.42
N ILE A 144 -11.44 -5.80 14.48
CA ILE A 144 -11.67 -4.53 15.22
C ILE A 144 -10.36 -3.94 15.79
N GLY A 145 -9.31 -4.76 15.99
CA GLY A 145 -8.01 -4.29 16.48
C GLY A 145 -7.09 -3.66 15.41
N ALA A 146 -7.30 -3.98 14.13
CA ALA A 146 -6.42 -3.57 13.04
C ALA A 146 -6.70 -2.17 12.49
N ALA A 147 -7.97 -1.76 12.57
CA ALA A 147 -8.44 -0.49 12.02
C ALA A 147 -7.91 0.74 12.77
N ASN A 148 -7.12 0.58 13.83
CA ASN A 148 -6.61 1.71 14.63
C ASN A 148 -5.21 2.18 14.24
N LYS A 149 -4.49 1.45 13.37
CA LYS A 149 -3.18 1.93 12.92
C LYS A 149 -3.36 3.09 11.95
N ILE A 150 -2.65 4.19 12.24
CA ILE A 150 -2.61 5.36 11.39
C ILE A 150 -1.81 4.99 10.14
N VAL A 151 -2.44 5.12 8.97
CA VAL A 151 -1.79 4.90 7.68
C VAL A 151 -1.21 6.22 7.20
N ALA A 152 0.09 6.27 6.89
CA ALA A 152 0.69 7.48 6.34
C ALA A 152 0.43 7.58 4.83
N MET A 153 0.36 8.81 4.31
CA MET A 153 0.24 9.06 2.87
C MET A 153 1.40 8.45 2.07
N ALA A 154 2.58 8.38 2.67
CA ALA A 154 3.75 7.74 2.06
C ALA A 154 3.53 6.24 1.82
N ASP A 155 2.95 5.52 2.80
CA ASP A 155 2.64 4.09 2.67
C ASP A 155 1.62 3.85 1.55
N MET A 156 0.57 4.67 1.49
CA MET A 156 -0.45 4.59 0.42
C MET A 156 0.13 4.93 -0.96
N ARG A 157 1.07 5.86 -1.02
CA ARG A 157 1.75 6.22 -2.28
C ARG A 157 2.64 5.07 -2.76
N GLU A 158 3.29 4.36 -1.87
CA GLU A 158 4.08 3.18 -2.23
C GLU A 158 3.20 2.07 -2.83
N VAL A 159 2.03 1.81 -2.23
CA VAL A 159 1.03 0.89 -2.79
C VAL A 159 0.60 1.33 -4.18
N TRP A 160 0.33 2.63 -4.39
CA TRP A 160 -0.04 3.18 -5.69
C TRP A 160 1.06 2.98 -6.74
N VAL A 161 2.30 3.36 -6.44
CA VAL A 161 3.45 3.20 -7.36
C VAL A 161 3.64 1.73 -7.74
N PHE A 162 3.48 0.81 -6.78
CA PHE A 162 3.61 -0.60 -7.07
C PHE A 162 2.53 -1.08 -8.04
N ILE A 163 1.27 -0.76 -7.78
CA ILE A 163 0.15 -1.16 -8.63
C ILE A 163 0.31 -0.58 -10.03
N GLU A 164 0.72 0.67 -10.17
CA GLU A 164 0.95 1.29 -11.47
C GLU A 164 2.12 0.65 -12.22
N ASN A 165 3.25 0.41 -11.57
CA ASN A 165 4.40 -0.23 -12.23
C ASN A 165 4.06 -1.66 -12.68
N ALA A 166 3.37 -2.44 -11.84
CA ALA A 166 2.92 -3.78 -12.18
C ALA A 166 1.88 -3.78 -13.32
N SER A 167 0.96 -2.81 -13.31
CA SER A 167 -0.03 -2.64 -14.37
C SER A 167 0.59 -2.17 -15.67
N GLY A 168 1.52 -1.21 -15.62
CA GLY A 168 2.24 -0.71 -16.79
C GLY A 168 3.09 -1.78 -17.47
N ALA A 169 3.72 -2.66 -16.69
CA ALA A 169 4.54 -3.75 -17.23
C ALA A 169 3.71 -4.87 -17.87
N SER A 170 2.57 -5.24 -17.27
CA SER A 170 1.77 -6.39 -17.71
C SER A 170 0.56 -6.03 -18.58
N GLY A 171 0.18 -4.75 -18.63
CA GLY A 171 -1.08 -4.27 -19.19
C GLY A 171 -2.33 -4.72 -18.42
N LYS A 172 -2.17 -5.36 -17.25
CA LYS A 172 -3.27 -5.90 -16.44
C LYS A 172 -3.16 -5.41 -15.00
N MET A 173 -4.30 -5.17 -14.36
CA MET A 173 -4.31 -4.80 -12.94
C MET A 173 -3.84 -5.97 -12.06
N PRO A 174 -2.89 -5.76 -11.15
CA PRO A 174 -2.42 -6.82 -10.24
C PRO A 174 -3.53 -7.22 -9.25
N THR A 175 -3.54 -8.50 -8.87
CA THR A 175 -4.44 -8.98 -7.81
C THR A 175 -3.96 -8.53 -6.43
N ALA A 176 -4.85 -8.48 -5.44
CA ALA A 176 -4.48 -8.10 -4.07
C ALA A 176 -3.35 -8.97 -3.49
N ALA A 177 -3.34 -10.27 -3.79
CA ALA A 177 -2.31 -11.19 -3.34
C ALA A 177 -0.93 -10.88 -3.99
N LEU A 178 -0.92 -10.55 -5.29
CA LEU A 178 0.31 -10.17 -6.00
C LEU A 178 0.87 -8.85 -5.46
N THR A 179 0.02 -7.84 -5.27
CA THR A 179 0.40 -6.56 -4.68
C THR A 179 0.99 -6.74 -3.30
N TYR A 180 0.35 -7.55 -2.43
CA TYR A 180 0.89 -7.85 -1.11
C TYR A 180 2.24 -8.57 -1.16
N ALA A 181 2.36 -9.62 -1.98
CA ALA A 181 3.60 -10.39 -2.11
C ALA A 181 4.77 -9.49 -2.52
N ALA A 182 4.55 -8.57 -3.44
CA ALA A 182 5.59 -7.69 -3.90
C ALA A 182 5.92 -6.55 -2.92
N LEU A 183 4.95 -6.06 -2.13
CA LEU A 183 5.25 -5.15 -1.02
C LEU A 183 6.14 -5.82 0.03
N VAL A 184 5.91 -7.11 0.31
CA VAL A 184 6.76 -7.91 1.20
C VAL A 184 8.16 -8.07 0.61
N GLU A 185 8.27 -8.40 -0.68
CA GLU A 185 9.54 -8.54 -1.39
C GLU A 185 10.36 -7.24 -1.37
N ALA A 186 9.69 -6.10 -1.59
CA ALA A 186 10.29 -4.76 -1.50
C ALA A 186 10.65 -4.32 -0.07
N LYS A 187 10.25 -5.10 0.95
CA LYS A 187 10.37 -4.74 2.38
C LYS A 187 9.71 -3.40 2.71
N SER A 188 8.59 -3.11 2.04
CA SER A 188 7.80 -1.91 2.26
C SER A 188 7.14 -1.94 3.65
N PRO A 189 7.12 -0.81 4.39
CA PRO A 189 6.34 -0.70 5.63
C PRO A 189 4.82 -0.88 5.37
N ALA A 190 4.33 -0.59 4.17
CA ALA A 190 2.94 -0.78 3.80
C ALA A 190 2.54 -2.27 3.81
N ALA A 191 3.48 -3.21 3.62
CA ALA A 191 3.19 -4.64 3.72
C ALA A 191 2.65 -5.01 5.10
N ALA A 192 3.22 -4.45 6.17
CA ALA A 192 2.73 -4.69 7.54
C ALA A 192 1.32 -4.12 7.72
N LEU A 193 1.04 -2.94 7.16
CA LEU A 193 -0.29 -2.30 7.24
C LEU A 193 -1.36 -3.08 6.47
N VAL A 194 -1.01 -3.66 5.33
CA VAL A 194 -1.91 -4.56 4.57
C VAL A 194 -2.14 -5.87 5.32
N LYS A 195 -1.08 -6.47 5.88
CA LYS A 195 -1.17 -7.70 6.68
C LYS A 195 -2.03 -7.50 7.92
N ASP A 196 -1.84 -6.37 8.59
CA ASP A 196 -2.61 -6.02 9.78
C ASP A 196 -4.06 -5.72 9.41
N GLY A 197 -4.34 -5.23 8.20
CA GLY A 197 -5.68 -4.86 7.73
C GLY A 197 -6.01 -3.38 7.93
N ALA A 198 -4.99 -2.54 8.16
CA ALA A 198 -5.12 -1.09 8.18
C ALA A 198 -5.27 -0.52 6.76
N ILE A 199 -4.65 -1.18 5.77
CA ILE A 199 -4.87 -0.92 4.33
C ILE A 199 -5.62 -2.12 3.75
N ILE A 200 -6.77 -1.87 3.12
CA ILE A 200 -7.57 -2.88 2.44
C ILE A 200 -7.31 -2.78 0.95
N LEU A 201 -6.81 -3.86 0.35
CA LEU A 201 -6.66 -4.01 -1.10
C LEU A 201 -7.99 -4.53 -1.67
N THR A 202 -8.58 -3.83 -2.64
CA THR A 202 -9.86 -4.24 -3.25
C THR A 202 -9.69 -5.39 -4.24
N GLY A 203 -8.50 -5.51 -4.85
CA GLY A 203 -8.24 -6.44 -5.95
C GLY A 203 -9.04 -6.10 -7.22
N SER A 204 -9.49 -4.85 -7.38
CA SER A 204 -10.22 -4.45 -8.57
C SER A 204 -9.38 -4.61 -9.83
N THR A 205 -9.97 -5.17 -10.87
CA THR A 205 -9.34 -5.36 -12.18
C THR A 205 -9.49 -4.14 -13.10
N SER A 206 -10.32 -3.17 -12.70
CA SER A 206 -10.57 -1.95 -13.46
C SER A 206 -9.62 -0.84 -13.03
N ARG A 207 -9.06 -0.13 -14.02
CA ARG A 207 -8.12 0.98 -13.77
C ARG A 207 -8.80 2.17 -13.10
N GLU A 208 -10.05 2.45 -13.43
CA GLU A 208 -10.79 3.59 -12.86
C GLU A 208 -11.34 3.35 -11.44
N SER A 209 -11.25 2.12 -10.94
CA SER A 209 -11.78 1.74 -9.63
C SER A 209 -10.84 2.14 -8.48
N VAL A 210 -11.37 2.06 -7.25
CA VAL A 210 -10.56 2.10 -6.04
C VAL A 210 -9.73 0.82 -5.95
N TRP A 211 -8.40 0.94 -5.86
CA TRP A 211 -7.48 -0.20 -5.79
C TRP A 211 -7.13 -0.58 -4.35
N ALA A 212 -6.99 0.42 -3.48
CA ALA A 212 -6.77 0.24 -2.06
C ALA A 212 -7.39 1.40 -1.28
N PHE A 213 -7.75 1.17 -0.02
CA PHE A 213 -8.23 2.23 0.86
C PHE A 213 -7.86 1.93 2.31
N GLU A 214 -7.74 2.97 3.12
CA GLU A 214 -7.55 2.83 4.56
C GLU A 214 -8.81 2.23 5.21
N ALA A 215 -8.67 1.27 6.11
CA ALA A 215 -9.81 0.61 6.75
C ALA A 215 -10.77 1.61 7.44
N ARG A 216 -10.23 2.67 8.05
CA ARG A 216 -11.01 3.76 8.67
C ARG A 216 -11.74 4.63 7.65
N ALA A 217 -11.25 4.69 6.40
CA ALA A 217 -11.86 5.48 5.35
C ALA A 217 -13.30 5.04 5.04
N TYR A 218 -13.60 3.76 5.24
CA TYR A 218 -14.95 3.24 5.07
C TYR A 218 -15.96 3.81 6.07
N LEU A 219 -15.50 4.22 7.25
CA LEU A 219 -16.34 4.72 8.33
C LEU A 219 -16.39 6.25 8.36
N ASN A 220 -15.22 6.90 8.28
CA ASN A 220 -15.10 8.34 8.51
C ASN A 220 -14.54 9.11 7.30
N GLY A 221 -14.22 8.44 6.20
CA GLY A 221 -13.37 8.99 5.15
C GLY A 221 -11.89 8.90 5.52
N GLY A 222 -11.03 9.04 4.52
CA GLY A 222 -9.60 8.82 4.67
C GLY A 222 -8.90 8.62 3.34
N LEU A 223 -7.71 8.01 3.41
CA LEU A 223 -6.86 7.84 2.24
C LEU A 223 -7.35 6.71 1.35
N VAL A 224 -7.35 6.97 0.05
CA VAL A 224 -7.79 6.04 -0.99
C VAL A 224 -6.78 6.07 -2.13
N VAL A 225 -6.47 4.90 -2.68
CA VAL A 225 -5.63 4.71 -3.86
C VAL A 225 -6.52 4.44 -5.07
N SER A 226 -6.41 5.28 -6.09
CA SER A 226 -7.11 5.17 -7.38
C SER A 226 -6.15 5.48 -8.54
N GLN A 227 -6.64 5.51 -9.78
CA GLN A 227 -5.86 5.95 -10.93
C GLN A 227 -5.27 7.36 -10.78
N ASN A 228 -5.92 8.23 -10.01
CA ASN A 228 -5.50 9.61 -9.81
C ASN A 228 -4.37 9.73 -8.76
N GLY A 229 -3.92 8.62 -8.20
CA GLY A 229 -2.95 8.59 -7.12
C GLY A 229 -3.59 8.32 -5.77
N VAL A 230 -3.01 8.93 -4.73
CA VAL A 230 -3.54 8.87 -3.37
C VAL A 230 -4.36 10.12 -3.12
N GLU A 231 -5.67 9.94 -2.91
CA GLU A 231 -6.62 11.02 -2.63
C GLU A 231 -7.31 10.79 -1.29
N THR A 232 -7.89 11.85 -0.71
CA THR A 232 -8.72 11.73 0.49
C THR A 232 -10.18 11.77 0.05
N LEU A 233 -10.95 10.73 0.39
CA LEU A 233 -12.37 10.67 0.11
C LEU A 233 -13.17 10.64 1.41
N THR A 234 -14.37 11.19 1.37
CA THR A 234 -15.35 10.98 2.42
C THR A 234 -15.86 9.53 2.40
N ALA A 235 -16.40 9.05 3.53
CA ALA A 235 -16.96 7.70 3.60
C ALA A 235 -18.10 7.48 2.58
N ALA A 236 -18.91 8.50 2.32
CA ALA A 236 -20.00 8.44 1.35
C ALA A 236 -19.48 8.28 -0.09
N GLU A 237 -18.48 9.08 -0.48
CA GLU A 237 -17.87 8.98 -1.82
C GLU A 237 -17.17 7.63 -2.02
N LEU A 238 -16.47 7.14 -1.00
CA LEU A 238 -15.83 5.83 -1.06
C LEU A 238 -16.86 4.71 -1.26
N LYS A 239 -17.96 4.72 -0.52
CA LYS A 239 -19.05 3.73 -0.68
C LYS A 239 -19.68 3.79 -2.07
N ALA A 240 -19.94 5.01 -2.56
CA ALA A 240 -20.45 5.23 -3.91
C ALA A 240 -19.52 4.66 -4.98
N ARG A 241 -18.20 4.88 -4.88
CA ARG A 241 -17.21 4.33 -5.81
C ARG A 241 -17.03 2.81 -5.69
N LEU A 242 -17.28 2.23 -4.51
CA LEU A 242 -17.28 0.79 -4.29
C LEU A 242 -18.61 0.12 -4.71
N GLY A 243 -19.61 0.89 -5.14
CA GLY A 243 -20.93 0.39 -5.53
C GLY A 243 -21.75 -0.17 -4.36
N LYS A 244 -21.60 0.41 -3.16
CA LYS A 244 -22.28 -0.01 -1.94
C LYS A 244 -23.15 1.08 -1.32
#